data_AF-A0A433K1R6-F1
#
_entry.id   AF-A0A433K1R6-F1
#
_cell.length_a   1.000
_cell.length_b   1.000
_cell.length_c   1.000
_cell.angle_alpha   90.00
_cell.angle_beta   90.00
_cell.angle_gamma   90.00
#
_symmetry.space_group_name_H-M   'P 1'
#
loop_
_entity.id
_entity.type
_entity.pdbx_description
1 polymer ?
#
loop_
_entity_poly.entity_id
_entity_poly.type
_entity_poly.pdbx_seq_one_letter_code
_entity_poly.pdbx_strand_id
1 'polypeptide(L)'
;MSSLDGAIFECLLAKLPLTYAQLDRASQAELDCTRSQLSPEEESALAITLESSEPITYSILPVRPTPRQAPVIDERSPEWERACENALFRAIATKDLRSLERLLGLKNYLPKSAIPPVRVGNRGFFASLSTASHSARNARAMFTTKQGANEMVTHFLQKTPASSLKGLISQSTHAYFERLLHACGKHCQYQFAINHDLNPVILYLPLDELKPMIKALLGLGFYQDHRACLMLVEALFLRKQGAASEVEALTQLQYLLLDKAIAHHSPHHHQVTPKLRQQRAAIEGQNERLLSEELREEFALPTPVAAPISTTSAQPSMMPRTTSQAEIQPSSQSLTRSPSSFFAETYRSAGFREESLVLANGEPNRQAYYSAEQVHSLLANKLGRKNNVHLLAAWSYCKAPSERTFKAHVLNFLGNHEPNNPAHLIVPICINSHWVGVKLCILGDEVSINYYDSVKNSAAKDRVLHLIKEAVHAIYADYQVSLADKTYYFQDDSASCGAYLVENIAKDVLGTIGKKYSTQTLRQKHIEILGLQAAQSPSGKRLREEEMPPQNIRKRLSLQG
;
A
#
# COMPACT_ATOMS: atom_id res chain seq x y z
N MET A 1 55.96 3.84 54.64
CA MET A 1 54.51 4.06 54.50
C MET A 1 54.15 3.78 53.05
N SER A 2 53.27 2.77 52.86
CA SER A 2 52.37 2.50 51.72
C SER A 2 52.86 2.50 50.26
N SER A 3 53.10 1.27 49.76
CA SER A 3 52.37 0.57 48.67
C SER A 3 52.10 1.31 47.35
N LEU A 4 52.77 0.93 46.26
CA LEU A 4 52.39 -0.06 45.22
C LEU A 4 51.62 0.58 44.07
N ASP A 5 52.29 0.72 42.92
CA ASP A 5 51.64 0.70 41.60
C ASP A 5 52.67 0.29 40.54
N GLY A 6 52.65 -0.98 40.19
CA GLY A 6 53.59 -1.61 39.26
C GLY A 6 53.26 -3.08 39.07
N ALA A 7 52.07 -3.39 38.55
CA ALA A 7 51.70 -4.74 38.10
C ALA A 7 50.36 -4.79 37.33
N ILE A 8 50.10 -3.92 36.34
CA ILE A 8 48.95 -4.12 35.44
C ILE A 8 49.32 -3.63 34.02
N PHE A 9 50.22 -4.35 33.34
CA PHE A 9 50.40 -4.17 31.89
C PHE A 9 50.66 -5.47 31.11
N GLU A 10 50.46 -6.65 31.72
CA GLU A 10 50.68 -7.95 31.05
C GLU A 10 49.51 -8.96 31.11
N CYS A 11 48.28 -8.55 31.42
CA CYS A 11 47.17 -9.51 31.55
C CYS A 11 45.94 -9.31 30.64
N LEU A 12 46.06 -8.59 29.52
CA LEU A 12 44.95 -8.35 28.58
C LEU A 12 45.27 -8.62 27.10
N LEU A 13 46.11 -9.62 26.83
CA LEU A 13 46.37 -10.13 25.46
C LEU A 13 46.23 -11.65 25.33
N ALA A 14 45.23 -12.25 25.96
CA ALA A 14 44.93 -13.68 25.77
C ALA A 14 43.42 -14.01 25.91
N LYS A 15 42.57 -13.47 25.03
CA LYS A 15 41.30 -14.12 24.64
C LYS A 15 41.04 -13.84 23.16
N LEU A 16 41.51 -14.76 22.31
CA LEU A 16 41.22 -14.78 20.88
C LEU A 16 39.72 -14.99 20.65
N PRO A 17 39.12 -14.36 19.61
CA PRO A 17 37.77 -14.70 19.19
C PRO A 17 37.79 -16.06 18.48
N LEU A 18 36.95 -17.00 18.95
CA LEU A 18 36.68 -18.23 18.21
C LEU A 18 36.09 -17.88 16.84
N THR A 19 36.63 -18.48 15.79
CA THR A 19 36.11 -18.31 14.43
C THR A 19 34.80 -19.08 14.27
N TYR A 20 33.92 -18.62 13.38
CA TYR A 20 32.60 -19.21 13.11
C TYR A 20 32.66 -20.73 12.82
N ALA A 21 33.75 -21.20 12.20
CA ALA A 21 33.98 -22.61 11.91
C ALA A 21 34.23 -23.49 13.16
N GLN A 22 34.58 -22.89 14.31
CA GLN A 22 34.77 -23.60 15.58
C GLN A 22 33.46 -23.73 16.37
N LEU A 23 32.52 -22.78 16.20
CA LEU A 23 31.17 -22.87 16.76
C LEU A 23 30.31 -23.92 16.04
N ASP A 24 30.43 -24.04 14.72
CA ASP A 24 29.73 -25.07 13.94
C ASP A 24 30.17 -26.49 14.35
N ARG A 25 31.46 -26.73 14.59
CA ARG A 25 31.94 -28.06 15.00
C ARG A 25 31.47 -28.46 16.41
N ALA A 26 31.29 -27.50 17.31
CA ALA A 26 30.77 -27.77 18.65
C ALA A 26 29.27 -28.14 18.59
N SER A 27 28.49 -27.45 17.74
CA SER A 27 27.06 -27.73 17.56
C SER A 27 26.80 -29.05 16.82
N GLN A 28 27.62 -29.40 15.82
CA GLN A 28 27.53 -30.70 15.16
C GLN A 28 27.88 -31.86 16.11
N ALA A 29 28.89 -31.69 16.97
CA ALA A 29 29.29 -32.71 17.93
C ALA A 29 28.23 -32.96 19.02
N GLU A 30 27.47 -31.94 19.43
CA GLU A 30 26.32 -32.12 20.33
C GLU A 30 25.16 -32.85 19.66
N LEU A 31 24.84 -32.52 18.39
CA LEU A 31 23.79 -33.19 17.62
C LEU A 31 24.09 -34.67 17.37
N ASP A 32 25.34 -35.00 17.03
CA ASP A 32 25.77 -36.39 16.79
C ASP A 32 25.84 -37.21 18.09
N CYS A 33 26.10 -36.56 19.24
CA CYS A 33 26.05 -37.19 20.55
C CYS A 33 24.61 -37.55 20.98
N THR A 34 23.62 -36.70 20.68
CA THR A 34 22.20 -37.02 20.94
C THR A 34 21.65 -38.11 20.03
N ARG A 35 22.12 -38.18 18.77
CA ARG A 35 21.62 -39.17 17.80
C ARG A 35 22.14 -40.58 18.06
N SER A 36 23.28 -40.71 18.73
CA SER A 36 23.88 -42.00 19.11
C SER A 36 23.31 -42.58 20.42
N GLN A 37 22.32 -41.94 21.05
CA GLN A 37 21.68 -42.41 22.28
C GLN A 37 20.23 -42.90 22.11
N LEU A 38 19.66 -42.85 20.90
CA LEU A 38 18.30 -43.34 20.64
C LEU A 38 18.33 -44.82 20.22
N SER A 39 17.45 -45.61 20.83
CA SER A 39 17.27 -47.03 20.51
C SER A 39 16.54 -47.18 19.17
N PRO A 40 16.88 -48.19 18.33
CA PRO A 40 16.16 -48.48 17.08
C PRO A 40 14.65 -48.72 17.28
N GLU A 41 14.22 -49.08 18.49
CA GLU A 41 12.81 -49.29 18.83
C GLU A 41 12.04 -47.96 19.02
N GLU A 42 12.74 -46.88 19.37
CA GLU A 42 12.13 -45.55 19.59
C GLU A 42 11.92 -44.80 18.26
N GLU A 43 12.79 -45.02 17.26
CA GLU A 43 12.57 -44.49 15.90
C GLU A 43 11.39 -45.19 15.19
N SER A 44 11.12 -46.47 15.51
CA SER A 44 10.01 -47.21 14.89
C SER A 44 8.63 -46.87 15.49
N ALA A 45 8.57 -46.37 16.73
CA ALA A 45 7.30 -45.99 17.37
C ALA A 45 6.75 -44.65 16.87
N LEU A 46 7.62 -43.74 16.42
CA LEU A 46 7.23 -42.43 15.86
C LEU A 46 6.71 -42.52 14.41
N ALA A 47 6.98 -43.62 13.70
CA ALA A 47 6.57 -43.80 12.31
C ALA A 47 5.15 -44.38 12.13
N ILE A 48 4.52 -44.91 13.19
CA ILE A 48 3.28 -45.71 13.08
C ILE A 48 2.01 -44.92 13.44
N THR A 49 2.10 -43.69 13.98
CA THR A 49 0.93 -42.92 14.45
C THR A 49 0.33 -41.94 13.43
N LEU A 50 0.68 -42.02 12.14
CA LEU A 50 0.28 -41.03 11.12
C LEU A 50 -0.58 -41.56 9.97
N GLU A 51 -1.12 -42.78 10.05
CA GLU A 51 -2.01 -43.35 9.03
C GLU A 51 -3.33 -43.88 9.61
N SER A 52 -4.22 -43.00 10.09
CA SER A 52 -5.68 -43.19 9.92
C SER A 52 -6.47 -41.95 10.37
N SER A 53 -6.92 -41.13 9.43
CA SER A 53 -8.08 -40.27 9.64
C SER A 53 -8.71 -39.97 8.29
N GLU A 54 -9.90 -40.54 8.08
CA GLU A 54 -10.73 -40.33 6.89
C GLU A 54 -11.14 -38.85 6.72
N PRO A 55 -11.38 -38.38 5.49
CA PRO A 55 -11.74 -37.00 5.24
C PRO A 55 -13.20 -36.73 5.68
N ILE A 56 -13.37 -35.88 6.68
CA ILE A 56 -14.67 -35.30 7.04
C ILE A 56 -15.02 -34.22 6.02
N THR A 57 -15.95 -34.54 5.12
CA THR A 57 -16.50 -33.60 4.14
C THR A 57 -17.45 -32.63 4.83
N TYR A 58 -16.99 -31.42 5.16
CA TYR A 58 -17.88 -30.33 5.57
C TYR A 58 -18.51 -29.69 4.35
N SER A 59 -19.78 -29.98 4.09
CA SER A 59 -20.64 -29.18 3.20
C SER A 59 -20.87 -27.81 3.83
N ILE A 60 -20.03 -26.83 3.47
CA ILE A 60 -20.27 -25.42 3.78
C ILE A 60 -21.25 -24.90 2.73
N LEU A 61 -22.52 -24.76 3.11
CA LEU A 61 -23.49 -23.99 2.33
C LEU A 61 -23.01 -22.52 2.26
N PRO A 62 -23.15 -21.83 1.12
CA PRO A 62 -22.82 -20.42 1.02
C PRO A 62 -23.75 -19.61 1.92
N VAL A 63 -23.23 -19.18 3.07
CA VAL A 63 -23.92 -18.26 3.98
C VAL A 63 -24.02 -16.92 3.28
N ARG A 64 -25.24 -16.53 2.89
CA ARG A 64 -25.55 -15.17 2.44
C ARG A 64 -24.98 -14.17 3.45
N PRO A 65 -24.13 -13.21 3.06
CA PRO A 65 -23.62 -12.20 3.97
C PRO A 65 -24.81 -11.42 4.54
N THR A 66 -24.99 -11.53 5.86
CA THR A 66 -26.00 -10.77 6.58
C THR A 66 -25.66 -9.28 6.40
N PRO A 67 -26.65 -8.40 6.14
CA PRO A 67 -26.40 -6.96 6.02
C PRO A 67 -25.64 -6.48 7.26
N ARG A 68 -24.42 -5.99 7.02
CA ARG A 68 -23.46 -5.59 8.05
C ARG A 68 -24.10 -4.50 8.90
N GLN A 69 -24.62 -4.86 10.06
CA GLN A 69 -25.15 -3.88 11.01
C GLN A 69 -24.01 -2.90 11.33
N ALA A 70 -24.33 -1.59 11.26
CA ALA A 70 -23.36 -0.57 11.62
C ALA A 70 -22.84 -0.88 13.02
N PRO A 71 -21.51 -0.90 13.24
CA PRO A 71 -20.95 -1.23 14.54
C PRO A 71 -21.58 -0.28 15.58
N VAL A 72 -22.12 -0.86 16.65
CA VAL A 72 -22.62 -0.08 17.79
C VAL A 72 -21.42 0.65 18.38
N ILE A 73 -21.36 1.96 18.16
CA ILE A 73 -20.26 2.79 18.64
C ILE A 73 -20.50 3.05 20.12
N ASP A 74 -19.56 2.65 20.96
CA ASP A 74 -19.56 3.03 22.36
C ASP A 74 -19.06 4.47 22.50
N GLU A 75 -20.01 5.41 22.63
CA GLU A 75 -19.74 6.82 22.91
C GLU A 75 -18.97 7.03 24.23
N ARG A 76 -18.85 5.99 25.07
CA ARG A 76 -18.07 6.02 26.32
C ARG A 76 -16.64 5.50 26.15
N SER A 77 -16.22 5.18 24.92
CA SER A 77 -14.83 4.78 24.70
C SER A 77 -13.86 5.94 25.01
N PRO A 78 -12.70 5.66 25.61
CA PRO A 78 -11.71 6.71 25.95
C PRO A 78 -11.20 7.44 24.70
N GLU A 79 -11.24 6.81 23.53
CA GLU A 79 -10.91 7.45 22.25
C GLU A 79 -11.95 8.48 21.84
N TRP A 80 -13.25 8.21 22.07
CA TRP A 80 -14.34 9.17 21.81
C TRP A 80 -14.25 10.39 22.73
N GLU A 81 -13.98 10.16 24.02
CA GLU A 81 -13.77 11.25 24.99
C GLU A 81 -12.58 12.13 24.59
N ARG A 82 -11.46 11.53 24.21
CA ARG A 82 -10.29 12.26 23.69
C ARG A 82 -10.62 13.01 22.40
N ALA A 83 -11.38 12.41 21.49
CA ALA A 83 -11.81 13.08 20.26
C ALA A 83 -12.70 14.30 20.55
N CYS A 84 -13.50 14.27 21.61
CA CYS A 84 -14.34 15.39 22.05
C CYS A 84 -13.54 16.60 22.57
N GLU A 85 -12.24 16.48 22.80
CA GLU A 85 -11.35 17.63 23.05
C GLU A 85 -11.27 18.55 21.84
N ASN A 86 -11.44 18.01 20.62
CA ASN A 86 -11.53 18.80 19.40
C ASN A 86 -12.90 19.50 19.31
N ALA A 87 -12.88 20.84 19.25
CA ALA A 87 -14.10 21.64 19.22
C ALA A 87 -15.00 21.37 18.00
N LEU A 88 -14.42 21.06 16.83
CA LEU A 88 -15.19 20.70 15.63
C LEU A 88 -15.85 19.33 15.81
N PHE A 89 -15.12 18.35 16.34
CA PHE A 89 -15.65 17.02 16.65
C PHE A 89 -16.84 17.14 17.62
N ARG A 90 -16.65 17.88 18.72
CA ARG A 90 -17.70 18.09 19.72
C ARG A 90 -18.96 18.73 19.11
N ALA A 91 -18.81 19.78 18.30
CA ALA A 91 -19.94 20.46 17.67
C ALA A 91 -20.75 19.52 16.76
N ILE A 92 -20.08 18.63 16.02
CA ILE A 92 -20.74 17.64 15.16
C ILE A 92 -21.40 16.55 16.01
N ALA A 93 -20.71 16.05 17.04
CA ALA A 93 -21.21 15.01 17.93
C ALA A 93 -22.48 15.46 18.67
N THR A 94 -22.51 16.71 19.13
CA THR A 94 -23.70 17.32 19.77
C THR A 94 -24.74 17.84 18.77
N LYS A 95 -24.55 17.59 17.47
CA LYS A 95 -25.43 18.04 16.39
C LYS A 95 -25.71 19.55 16.42
N ASP A 96 -24.72 20.36 16.79
CA ASP A 96 -24.82 21.83 16.87
C ASP A 96 -24.14 22.51 15.67
N LEU A 97 -24.90 22.60 14.58
CA LEU A 97 -24.45 23.23 13.34
C LEU A 97 -24.09 24.71 13.53
N ARG A 98 -24.79 25.43 14.42
CA ARG A 98 -24.53 26.86 14.67
C ARG A 98 -23.20 27.08 15.38
N SER A 99 -22.89 26.22 16.37
CA SER A 99 -21.58 26.26 17.02
C SER A 99 -20.47 25.87 16.05
N LEU A 100 -20.71 24.91 15.15
CA LEU A 100 -19.74 24.60 14.09
C LEU A 100 -19.48 25.81 13.18
N GLU A 101 -20.53 26.47 12.66
CA GLU A 101 -20.39 27.66 11.81
C GLU A 101 -19.67 28.81 12.52
N ARG A 102 -19.91 28.98 13.82
CA ARG A 102 -19.23 29.97 14.66
C ARG A 102 -17.74 29.67 14.82
N LEU A 103 -17.38 28.40 15.06
CA LEU A 103 -15.99 27.96 15.16
C LEU A 103 -15.24 28.16 13.85
N LEU A 104 -15.92 27.95 12.71
CA LEU A 104 -15.36 28.12 11.37
C LEU A 104 -15.38 29.56 10.85
N GLY A 105 -15.92 30.52 11.61
CA GLY A 105 -15.99 31.93 11.21
C GLY A 105 -16.89 32.18 9.98
N LEU A 106 -17.89 31.33 9.73
CA LEU A 106 -18.81 31.46 8.60
C LEU A 106 -19.80 32.62 8.86
N LYS A 107 -19.59 33.76 8.21
CA LYS A 107 -20.29 35.04 8.48
C LYS A 107 -21.76 35.09 8.05
N ASN A 108 -22.25 34.11 7.28
CA ASN A 108 -23.53 34.24 6.57
C ASN A 108 -24.77 33.74 7.35
N TYR A 109 -24.63 33.26 8.59
CA TYR A 109 -25.75 32.66 9.34
C TYR A 109 -25.98 33.22 10.74
N LEU A 110 -25.20 34.22 11.16
CA LEU A 110 -25.50 34.96 12.38
C LEU A 110 -26.41 36.14 12.02
N PRO A 111 -27.66 36.21 12.51
CA PRO A 111 -28.39 37.47 12.47
C PRO A 111 -27.54 38.52 13.17
N LYS A 112 -27.46 39.73 12.59
CA LYS A 112 -26.76 40.92 13.13
C LYS A 112 -27.36 41.43 14.46
N SER A 113 -27.88 40.55 15.30
CA SER A 113 -28.30 40.88 16.64
C SER A 113 -27.09 40.81 17.56
N ALA A 114 -26.76 41.97 18.14
CA ALA A 114 -25.77 42.14 19.16
C ALA A 114 -26.07 41.24 20.36
N ILE A 115 -25.43 40.07 20.42
CA ILE A 115 -25.41 39.27 21.65
C ILE A 115 -24.19 39.73 22.46
N PRO A 116 -24.37 40.27 23.68
CA PRO A 116 -23.25 40.64 24.53
C PRO A 116 -22.43 39.41 24.88
N PRO A 117 -21.11 39.55 25.15
CA PRO A 117 -20.25 38.42 25.44
C PRO A 117 -20.78 37.65 26.66
N VAL A 118 -21.25 36.43 26.44
CA VAL A 118 -21.58 35.49 27.51
C VAL A 118 -20.28 35.20 28.25
N ARG A 119 -20.14 35.78 29.45
CA ARG A 119 -19.16 35.37 30.45
C ARG A 119 -19.52 33.94 30.88
N VAL A 120 -18.98 32.95 30.18
CA VAL A 120 -18.96 31.57 30.69
C VAL A 120 -17.88 31.54 31.77
N GLY A 121 -18.32 31.68 33.02
CA GLY A 121 -17.51 31.36 34.18
C GLY A 121 -17.30 29.85 34.23
N ASN A 122 -16.23 29.36 33.60
CA ASN A 122 -15.60 28.10 33.98
C ASN A 122 -14.10 28.34 34.05
N ARG A 123 -13.65 28.63 35.28
CA ARG A 123 -12.25 28.56 35.69
C ARG A 123 -11.81 27.11 35.52
N GLY A 124 -10.72 26.86 34.80
CA GLY A 124 -10.03 25.58 34.97
C GLY A 124 -9.00 25.12 33.93
N PHE A 125 -8.96 25.62 32.69
CA PHE A 125 -8.16 24.89 31.66
C PHE A 125 -7.25 25.72 30.74
N PHE A 126 -7.13 27.04 30.90
CA PHE A 126 -6.16 27.86 30.14
C PHE A 126 -5.36 28.84 31.00
N ALA A 127 -5.08 28.48 32.26
CA ALA A 127 -4.29 29.29 33.18
C ALA A 127 -2.87 28.72 33.36
N SER A 128 -2.09 28.64 32.28
CA SER A 128 -0.64 28.46 32.39
C SER A 128 0.13 29.04 31.20
N LEU A 129 -0.36 30.13 30.60
CA LEU A 129 0.44 30.98 29.69
C LEU A 129 -0.04 32.43 29.84
N SER A 130 0.38 33.09 30.93
CA SER A 130 0.06 34.50 31.19
C SER A 130 1.32 35.35 31.35
N THR A 131 1.91 35.72 30.20
CA THR A 131 2.67 36.98 30.03
C THR A 131 2.60 37.41 28.56
N ALA A 132 1.44 37.88 28.06
CA ALA A 132 1.35 38.80 26.90
C ALA A 132 -0.10 39.21 26.62
N SER A 133 -0.53 40.37 27.14
CA SER A 133 -1.86 40.95 26.90
C SER A 133 -2.07 41.52 25.48
N HIS A 134 -1.11 41.36 24.58
CA HIS A 134 -1.24 41.69 23.14
C HIS A 134 -1.46 40.47 22.24
N SER A 135 -1.31 39.24 22.74
CA SER A 135 -1.41 38.02 21.91
C SER A 135 -2.86 37.52 21.73
N ALA A 136 -3.75 37.80 22.69
CA ALA A 136 -5.13 37.33 22.64
C ALA A 136 -5.99 38.00 21.53
N ARG A 137 -5.67 39.25 21.15
CA ARG A 137 -6.32 39.93 20.01
C ARG A 137 -5.89 39.35 18.66
N ASN A 138 -4.61 38.96 18.53
CA ASN A 138 -4.08 38.33 17.32
C ASN A 138 -4.54 36.87 17.17
N ALA A 139 -4.70 36.13 18.27
CA ALA A 139 -5.30 34.79 18.24
C ALA A 139 -6.72 34.84 17.64
N ARG A 140 -7.58 35.78 18.09
CA ARG A 140 -8.93 35.97 17.53
C ARG A 140 -8.95 36.39 16.06
N ALA A 141 -7.96 37.16 15.60
CA ALA A 141 -7.84 37.54 14.19
C ALA A 141 -7.43 36.34 13.31
N MET A 142 -6.53 35.48 13.79
CA MET A 142 -6.10 34.25 13.09
C MET A 142 -7.27 33.29 12.83
N PHE A 143 -8.18 33.14 13.79
CA PHE A 143 -9.38 32.28 13.67
C PHE A 143 -10.46 32.78 12.68
N THR A 144 -10.33 33.99 12.14
CA THR A 144 -11.30 34.52 11.15
C THR A 144 -10.79 34.46 9.71
N THR A 145 -9.58 33.93 9.51
CA THR A 145 -8.98 33.77 8.19
C THR A 145 -9.27 32.38 7.63
N LYS A 146 -9.34 32.26 6.29
CA LYS A 146 -9.45 30.95 5.64
C LYS A 146 -8.32 30.00 6.06
N GLN A 147 -7.15 30.54 6.39
CA GLN A 147 -6.02 29.75 6.88
C GLN A 147 -6.31 29.10 8.24
N GLY A 148 -6.87 29.84 9.19
CA GLY A 148 -7.28 29.27 10.48
C GLY A 148 -8.31 28.15 10.33
N ALA A 149 -9.30 28.33 9.45
CA ALA A 149 -10.25 27.27 9.12
C ALA A 149 -9.57 26.04 8.48
N ASN A 150 -8.63 26.25 7.53
CA ASN A 150 -7.88 25.17 6.91
C ASN A 150 -7.13 24.33 7.96
N GLU A 151 -6.42 24.98 8.89
CA GLU A 151 -5.64 24.31 9.95
C GLU A 151 -6.54 23.51 10.90
N MET A 152 -7.67 24.10 11.33
CA MET A 152 -8.63 23.41 12.20
C MET A 152 -9.25 22.19 11.52
N VAL A 153 -9.67 22.32 10.26
CA VAL A 153 -10.27 21.22 9.49
C VAL A 153 -9.23 20.13 9.21
N THR A 154 -8.00 20.51 8.88
CA THR A 154 -6.88 19.55 8.70
C THR A 154 -6.63 18.78 9.98
N HIS A 155 -6.53 19.47 11.13
CA HIS A 155 -6.36 18.83 12.43
C HIS A 155 -7.52 17.88 12.74
N PHE A 156 -8.76 18.30 12.49
CA PHE A 156 -9.94 17.45 12.66
C PHE A 156 -9.89 16.18 11.80
N LEU A 157 -9.61 16.28 10.50
CA LEU A 157 -9.61 15.11 9.60
C LEU A 157 -8.41 14.18 9.84
N GLN A 158 -7.23 14.73 10.18
CA GLN A 158 -5.99 13.96 10.25
C GLN A 158 -5.59 13.47 11.65
N LYS A 159 -5.98 14.20 12.70
CA LYS A 159 -5.54 13.92 14.08
C LYS A 159 -6.62 13.28 14.95
N THR A 160 -7.89 13.32 14.52
CA THR A 160 -8.95 12.58 15.22
C THR A 160 -8.72 11.07 15.09
N PRO A 161 -8.84 10.29 16.18
CA PRO A 161 -8.76 8.82 16.11
C PRO A 161 -9.71 8.27 15.05
N ALA A 162 -9.22 7.32 14.24
CA ALA A 162 -9.95 6.82 13.07
C ALA A 162 -11.27 6.13 13.43
N SER A 163 -11.29 5.40 14.55
CA SER A 163 -12.48 4.77 15.16
C SER A 163 -13.56 5.80 15.49
N SER A 164 -13.20 6.85 16.25
CA SER A 164 -14.10 7.92 16.65
C SER A 164 -14.59 8.75 15.46
N LEU A 165 -13.70 9.06 14.51
CA LEU A 165 -14.07 9.80 13.30
C LEU A 165 -15.05 8.99 12.43
N LYS A 166 -14.80 7.68 12.24
CA LYS A 166 -15.74 6.78 11.55
C LYS A 166 -17.09 6.78 12.25
N GLY A 167 -17.11 6.65 13.58
CA GLY A 167 -18.33 6.65 14.36
C GLY A 167 -19.12 7.94 14.19
N LEU A 168 -18.45 9.09 14.35
CA LEU A 168 -19.03 10.41 14.15
C LEU A 168 -19.64 10.57 12.76
N ILE A 169 -18.89 10.22 11.71
CA ILE A 169 -19.35 10.35 10.31
C ILE A 169 -20.59 9.50 10.06
N SER A 170 -20.61 8.25 10.55
CA SER A 170 -21.74 7.33 10.33
C SER A 170 -23.07 7.79 10.95
N GLN A 171 -23.01 8.70 11.94
CA GLN A 171 -24.16 9.24 12.65
C GLN A 171 -24.46 10.71 12.29
N SER A 172 -23.68 11.30 11.38
CA SER A 172 -23.76 12.72 11.02
C SER A 172 -24.46 12.93 9.68
N THR A 173 -24.89 14.16 9.44
CA THR A 173 -25.45 14.59 8.14
C THR A 173 -24.37 15.25 7.28
N HIS A 174 -24.57 15.26 5.95
CA HIS A 174 -23.62 15.88 5.02
C HIS A 174 -23.38 17.37 5.29
N ALA A 175 -24.38 18.07 5.84
CA ALA A 175 -24.34 19.51 6.09
C ALA A 175 -23.12 19.91 6.93
N TYR A 176 -22.73 19.12 7.94
CA TYR A 176 -21.55 19.39 8.76
C TYR A 176 -20.27 19.39 7.92
N PHE A 177 -20.08 18.39 7.07
CA PHE A 177 -18.88 18.24 6.24
C PHE A 177 -18.85 19.27 5.11
N GLU A 178 -20.01 19.64 4.56
CA GLU A 178 -20.11 20.77 3.64
C GLU A 178 -19.66 22.07 4.30
N ARG A 179 -20.09 22.36 5.53
CA ARG A 179 -19.65 23.56 6.27
C ARG A 179 -18.15 23.57 6.53
N LEU A 180 -17.58 22.44 6.93
CA LEU A 180 -16.13 22.29 7.11
C LEU A 180 -15.38 22.67 5.83
N LEU A 181 -15.81 22.14 4.68
CA LEU A 181 -15.17 22.43 3.40
C LEU A 181 -15.40 23.86 2.93
N HIS A 182 -16.61 24.39 3.09
CA HIS A 182 -16.94 25.76 2.68
C HIS A 182 -16.13 26.82 3.44
N ALA A 183 -15.74 26.55 4.68
CA ALA A 183 -14.87 27.42 5.47
C ALA A 183 -13.43 27.46 4.93
N CYS A 184 -12.99 26.42 4.22
CA CYS A 184 -11.64 26.28 3.72
C CYS A 184 -11.41 27.02 2.39
N GLY A 185 -10.14 27.30 2.08
CA GLY A 185 -9.74 27.78 0.75
C GLY A 185 -9.83 26.68 -0.33
N LYS A 186 -10.08 27.05 -1.59
CA LYS A 186 -10.19 26.11 -2.72
C LYS A 186 -9.01 25.15 -2.83
N HIS A 187 -7.79 25.67 -2.68
CA HIS A 187 -6.59 24.83 -2.71
C HIS A 187 -6.61 23.73 -1.63
N CYS A 188 -6.94 24.08 -0.38
CA CYS A 188 -7.06 23.12 0.71
C CYS A 188 -8.19 22.11 0.48
N GLN A 189 -9.33 22.55 -0.06
CA GLN A 189 -10.43 21.65 -0.44
C GLN A 189 -9.92 20.55 -1.39
N TYR A 190 -9.21 20.91 -2.46
CA TYR A 190 -8.63 19.94 -3.40
C TYR A 190 -7.58 19.06 -2.72
N GLN A 191 -6.73 19.63 -1.87
CA GLN A 191 -5.73 18.87 -1.11
C GLN A 191 -6.37 17.83 -0.18
N PHE A 192 -7.52 18.09 0.42
CA PHE A 192 -8.21 17.08 1.24
C PHE A 192 -8.68 15.87 0.44
N ALA A 193 -9.08 16.05 -0.82
CA ALA A 193 -9.36 14.92 -1.71
C ALA A 193 -8.07 14.24 -2.17
N ILE A 194 -7.06 15.02 -2.60
CA ILE A 194 -5.78 14.48 -3.12
C ILE A 194 -5.03 13.67 -2.07
N ASN A 195 -5.06 14.10 -0.81
CA ASN A 195 -4.38 13.44 0.31
C ASN A 195 -5.25 12.40 1.02
N HIS A 196 -6.43 12.06 0.45
CA HIS A 196 -7.37 11.09 1.00
C HIS A 196 -7.99 11.46 2.37
N ASP A 197 -7.87 12.70 2.81
CA ASP A 197 -8.48 13.18 4.06
C ASP A 197 -10.01 13.15 4.02
N LEU A 198 -10.61 13.21 2.82
CA LEU A 198 -12.05 13.05 2.61
C LEU A 198 -12.52 11.60 2.48
N ASN A 199 -11.61 10.63 2.34
CA ASN A 199 -12.01 9.22 2.19
C ASN A 199 -12.90 8.73 3.34
N PRO A 200 -12.61 9.02 4.63
CA PRO A 200 -13.49 8.60 5.72
C PRO A 200 -14.93 9.11 5.54
N VAL A 201 -15.12 10.33 5.05
CA VAL A 201 -16.44 10.91 4.79
C VAL A 201 -17.15 10.13 3.68
N ILE A 202 -16.47 9.85 2.57
CA ILE A 202 -17.04 9.10 1.44
C ILE A 202 -17.36 7.65 1.83
N LEU A 203 -16.48 7.01 2.61
CA LEU A 203 -16.59 5.60 2.99
C LEU A 203 -17.67 5.35 4.05
N TYR A 204 -17.87 6.27 5.01
CA TYR A 204 -18.67 5.98 6.20
C TYR A 204 -19.95 6.82 6.34
N LEU A 205 -20.13 7.88 5.55
CA LEU A 205 -21.37 8.67 5.60
C LEU A 205 -22.55 7.83 5.06
N PRO A 206 -23.74 7.80 5.68
CA PRO A 206 -24.87 7.03 5.15
C PRO A 206 -25.17 7.36 3.68
N LEU A 207 -25.60 6.39 2.87
CA LEU A 207 -25.76 6.59 1.42
C LEU A 207 -26.69 7.77 1.07
N ASP A 208 -27.77 7.93 1.84
CA ASP A 208 -28.74 9.02 1.66
C ASP A 208 -28.15 10.40 1.96
N GLU A 209 -27.14 10.47 2.81
CA GLU A 209 -26.36 11.68 3.11
C GLU A 209 -25.17 11.83 2.15
N LEU A 210 -24.62 10.74 1.62
CA LEU A 210 -23.54 10.77 0.65
C LEU A 210 -23.99 11.39 -0.68
N LYS A 211 -25.20 11.09 -1.16
CA LYS A 211 -25.77 11.67 -2.39
C LYS A 211 -25.76 13.21 -2.40
N PRO A 212 -26.33 13.91 -1.39
CA PRO A 212 -26.25 15.36 -1.31
C PRO A 212 -24.83 15.85 -1.02
N MET A 213 -24.00 15.10 -0.27
CA MET A 213 -22.59 15.45 -0.09
C MET A 213 -21.83 15.53 -1.42
N ILE A 214 -21.99 14.55 -2.33
CA ILE A 214 -21.36 14.58 -3.66
C ILE A 214 -21.85 15.80 -4.46
N LYS A 215 -23.14 16.13 -4.39
CA LYS A 215 -23.68 17.35 -5.02
C LYS A 215 -23.04 18.62 -4.45
N ALA A 216 -22.84 18.69 -3.14
CA ALA A 216 -22.16 19.79 -2.49
C ALA A 216 -20.68 19.90 -2.92
N LEU A 217 -19.95 18.78 -3.00
CA LEU A 217 -18.57 18.76 -3.54
C LEU A 217 -18.50 19.27 -4.99
N LEU A 218 -19.50 18.94 -5.82
CA LEU A 218 -19.60 19.50 -7.16
C LEU A 218 -19.88 21.01 -7.12
N GLY A 219 -20.76 21.48 -6.23
CA GLY A 219 -21.01 22.91 -6.00
C GLY A 219 -19.77 23.69 -5.56
N LEU A 220 -18.89 23.05 -4.78
CA LEU A 220 -17.60 23.61 -4.36
C LEU A 220 -16.53 23.58 -5.47
N GLY A 221 -16.80 22.92 -6.59
CA GLY A 221 -15.92 22.93 -7.76
C GLY A 221 -14.79 21.90 -7.72
N PHE A 222 -14.95 20.77 -7.03
CA PHE A 222 -13.96 19.68 -7.03
C PHE A 222 -13.68 19.11 -8.44
N TYR A 223 -14.63 19.24 -9.36
CA TYR A 223 -14.48 18.84 -10.76
C TYR A 223 -13.49 19.71 -11.56
N GLN A 224 -13.02 20.84 -10.99
CA GLN A 224 -12.04 21.74 -11.62
C GLN A 224 -10.60 21.21 -11.49
N ASP A 225 -10.34 20.36 -10.49
CA ASP A 225 -9.08 19.66 -10.31
C ASP A 225 -9.28 18.16 -10.59
N HIS A 226 -8.75 17.71 -11.74
CA HIS A 226 -8.92 16.33 -12.16
C HIS A 226 -8.33 15.31 -11.17
N ARG A 227 -7.26 15.64 -10.43
CA ARG A 227 -6.67 14.72 -9.44
C ARG A 227 -7.61 14.59 -8.25
N ALA A 228 -8.10 15.70 -7.71
CA ALA A 228 -9.08 15.69 -6.64
C ALA A 228 -10.34 14.88 -7.04
N CYS A 229 -10.85 15.10 -8.25
CA CYS A 229 -11.99 14.35 -8.78
C CYS A 229 -11.71 12.83 -8.87
N LEU A 230 -10.54 12.43 -9.39
CA LEU A 230 -10.18 11.01 -9.50
C LEU A 230 -10.05 10.33 -8.13
N MET A 231 -9.51 11.01 -7.12
CA MET A 231 -9.42 10.46 -5.76
C MET A 231 -10.80 10.28 -5.11
N LEU A 232 -11.76 11.19 -5.37
CA LEU A 232 -13.15 11.01 -4.92
C LEU A 232 -13.82 9.81 -5.61
N VAL A 233 -13.57 9.63 -6.91
CA VAL A 233 -14.08 8.46 -7.69
C VAL A 233 -13.48 7.15 -7.16
N GLU A 234 -12.20 7.16 -6.81
CA GLU A 234 -11.52 6.02 -6.18
C GLU A 234 -12.10 5.71 -4.80
N ALA A 235 -12.37 6.71 -3.96
CA ALA A 235 -13.01 6.51 -2.66
C ALA A 235 -14.41 5.88 -2.79
N LEU A 236 -15.20 6.30 -3.78
CA LEU A 236 -16.49 5.68 -4.11
C LEU A 236 -16.32 4.24 -4.59
N PHE A 237 -15.28 3.96 -5.38
CA PHE A 237 -14.96 2.60 -5.83
C PHE A 237 -14.61 1.67 -4.66
N LEU A 238 -13.79 2.14 -3.72
CA LEU A 238 -13.44 1.39 -2.51
C LEU A 238 -14.69 1.07 -1.67
N ARG A 239 -15.62 2.01 -1.54
CA ARG A 239 -16.91 1.75 -0.87
C ARG A 239 -17.75 0.72 -1.61
N LYS A 240 -17.83 0.83 -2.94
CA LYS A 240 -18.57 -0.09 -3.81
C LYS A 240 -18.14 -1.55 -3.62
N GLN A 241 -16.84 -1.80 -3.41
CA GLN A 241 -16.32 -3.14 -3.13
C GLN A 241 -16.82 -3.74 -1.80
N GLY A 242 -17.15 -2.90 -0.82
CA GLY A 242 -17.57 -3.34 0.52
C GLY A 242 -19.07 -3.31 0.78
N ALA A 243 -19.87 -2.78 -0.16
CA ALA A 243 -21.30 -2.54 0.02
C ALA A 243 -22.10 -2.95 -1.23
N ALA A 244 -22.35 -4.25 -1.37
CA ALA A 244 -23.09 -4.82 -2.50
C ALA A 244 -24.46 -4.15 -2.71
N SER A 245 -25.19 -3.84 -1.63
CA SER A 245 -26.50 -3.18 -1.70
C SER A 245 -26.45 -1.72 -2.21
N GLU A 246 -25.26 -1.10 -2.30
CA GLU A 246 -25.10 0.30 -2.71
C GLU A 246 -24.47 0.44 -4.10
N VAL A 247 -24.15 -0.66 -4.78
CA VAL A 247 -23.35 -0.69 -6.02
C VAL A 247 -23.89 0.25 -7.09
N GLU A 248 -25.19 0.20 -7.36
CA GLU A 248 -25.83 1.03 -8.40
C GLU A 248 -25.72 2.52 -8.06
N ALA A 249 -26.12 2.90 -6.84
CA ALA A 249 -26.09 4.29 -6.40
C ALA A 249 -24.66 4.87 -6.38
N LEU A 250 -23.68 4.09 -5.92
CA LEU A 250 -22.27 4.50 -5.93
C LEU A 250 -21.75 4.67 -7.36
N THR A 251 -22.13 3.78 -8.28
CA THR A 251 -21.78 3.88 -9.70
C THR A 251 -22.34 5.16 -10.33
N GLN A 252 -23.61 5.49 -10.05
CA GLN A 252 -24.23 6.74 -10.51
C GLN A 252 -23.50 7.98 -9.96
N LEU A 253 -23.06 7.96 -8.71
CA LEU A 253 -22.27 9.05 -8.12
C LEU A 253 -20.88 9.20 -8.77
N GLN A 254 -20.23 8.09 -9.14
CA GLN A 254 -18.97 8.11 -9.88
C GLN A 254 -19.14 8.73 -11.27
N TYR A 255 -20.19 8.35 -12.00
CA TYR A 255 -20.52 8.96 -13.29
C TYR A 255 -20.79 10.46 -13.15
N LEU A 256 -21.56 10.86 -12.15
CA LEU A 256 -21.87 12.27 -11.92
C LEU A 256 -20.60 13.13 -11.73
N LEU A 257 -19.61 12.63 -10.98
CA LEU A 257 -18.32 13.31 -10.80
C LEU A 257 -17.53 13.38 -12.11
N LEU A 258 -17.38 12.24 -12.80
CA LEU A 258 -16.60 12.14 -14.03
C LEU A 258 -17.21 12.96 -15.17
N ASP A 259 -18.53 12.90 -15.35
CA ASP A 259 -19.22 13.64 -16.40
C ASP A 259 -19.07 15.16 -16.20
N LYS A 260 -19.18 15.63 -14.95
CA LYS A 260 -18.95 17.04 -14.64
C LYS A 260 -17.50 17.46 -14.89
N ALA A 261 -16.53 16.63 -14.52
CA ALA A 261 -15.11 16.89 -14.76
C ALA A 261 -14.77 16.87 -16.26
N ILE A 262 -15.29 15.89 -17.01
CA ILE A 262 -15.13 15.81 -18.48
C ILE A 262 -15.71 17.06 -19.14
N ALA A 263 -16.93 17.47 -18.78
CA ALA A 263 -17.56 18.66 -19.33
C ALA A 263 -16.72 19.93 -19.08
N HIS A 264 -16.12 20.05 -17.89
CA HIS A 264 -15.27 21.19 -17.54
C HIS A 264 -13.90 21.17 -18.24
N HIS A 265 -13.26 20.00 -18.33
CA HIS A 265 -11.91 19.87 -18.87
C HIS A 265 -11.87 19.76 -20.40
N SER A 266 -12.94 19.31 -21.06
CA SER A 266 -12.99 19.10 -22.51
C SER A 266 -12.57 20.32 -23.35
N PRO A 267 -12.97 21.57 -23.03
CA PRO A 267 -12.62 22.73 -23.85
C PRO A 267 -11.15 23.16 -23.77
N HIS A 268 -10.43 22.81 -22.69
CA HIS A 268 -9.14 23.44 -22.37
C HIS A 268 -8.01 22.45 -22.06
N HIS A 269 -8.31 21.20 -21.70
CA HIS A 269 -7.34 20.25 -21.18
C HIS A 269 -7.31 18.95 -22.00
N HIS A 270 -6.66 19.02 -23.16
CA HIS A 270 -6.55 17.91 -24.13
C HIS A 270 -5.87 16.65 -23.56
N GLN A 271 -4.99 16.77 -22.57
CA GLN A 271 -4.31 15.62 -21.96
C GLN A 271 -5.10 14.97 -20.81
N VAL A 272 -5.98 15.74 -20.16
CA VAL A 272 -6.73 15.30 -18.99
C VAL A 272 -8.02 14.61 -19.41
N THR A 273 -8.70 15.15 -20.41
CA THR A 273 -9.99 14.64 -20.90
C THR A 273 -9.96 13.16 -21.30
N PRO A 274 -8.93 12.65 -22.04
CA PRO A 274 -8.84 11.22 -22.36
C PRO A 274 -8.73 10.33 -21.12
N LYS A 275 -7.98 10.76 -20.09
CA LYS A 275 -7.84 10.00 -18.84
C LYS A 275 -9.17 9.89 -18.09
N LEU A 276 -9.92 11.00 -18.01
CA LEU A 276 -11.24 11.00 -17.37
C LEU A 276 -12.24 10.12 -18.13
N ARG A 277 -12.24 10.17 -19.47
CA ARG A 277 -13.08 9.30 -20.32
C ARG A 277 -12.71 7.82 -20.19
N GLN A 278 -11.41 7.51 -20.15
CA GLN A 278 -10.92 6.15 -19.93
C GLN A 278 -11.39 5.62 -18.57
N GLN A 279 -11.29 6.44 -17.51
CA GLN A 279 -11.77 6.04 -16.18
C GLN A 279 -13.27 5.79 -16.18
N ARG A 280 -14.05 6.64 -16.86
CA ARG A 280 -15.51 6.46 -17.01
C ARG A 280 -15.85 5.15 -17.72
N ALA A 281 -15.21 4.88 -18.86
CA ALA A 281 -15.40 3.64 -19.61
C ALA A 281 -14.99 2.39 -18.81
N ALA A 282 -13.95 2.49 -17.98
CA ALA A 282 -13.54 1.41 -17.10
C ALA A 282 -14.60 1.07 -16.04
N ILE A 283 -15.31 2.08 -15.51
CA ILE A 283 -16.41 1.88 -14.56
C ILE A 283 -17.60 1.21 -15.26
N GLU A 284 -17.89 1.62 -16.49
CA GLU A 284 -18.96 1.05 -17.33
C GLU A 284 -18.72 -0.44 -17.60
N GLY A 285 -17.54 -0.81 -18.10
CA GLY A 285 -17.18 -2.20 -18.32
C GLY A 285 -17.10 -3.05 -17.03
N GLN A 286 -16.84 -2.43 -15.87
CA GLN A 286 -16.92 -3.13 -14.58
C GLN A 286 -18.36 -3.37 -14.14
N ASN A 287 -19.26 -2.42 -14.40
CA ASN A 287 -20.67 -2.55 -14.04
C ASN A 287 -21.38 -3.62 -14.86
N GLU A 288 -21.06 -3.71 -16.16
CA GLU A 288 -21.56 -4.77 -17.04
C GLU A 288 -21.14 -6.16 -16.55
N ARG A 289 -19.91 -6.30 -16.04
CA ARG A 289 -19.42 -7.58 -15.48
C ARG A 289 -20.17 -7.98 -14.22
N LEU A 290 -20.36 -7.04 -13.28
CA LEU A 290 -21.08 -7.31 -12.03
C LEU A 290 -22.54 -7.71 -12.29
N LEU A 291 -23.24 -7.00 -13.18
CA LEU A 291 -24.60 -7.36 -13.59
C LEU A 291 -24.66 -8.73 -14.27
N SER A 292 -23.65 -9.06 -15.08
CA SER A 292 -23.57 -10.38 -15.74
C SER A 292 -23.29 -11.51 -14.76
N GLU A 293 -22.54 -11.26 -13.68
CA GLU A 293 -22.28 -12.22 -12.60
C GLU A 293 -23.52 -12.42 -11.72
N GLU A 294 -24.22 -11.35 -11.33
CA GLU A 294 -25.48 -11.46 -10.58
C GLU A 294 -26.56 -12.23 -11.35
N LEU A 295 -26.72 -11.96 -12.65
CA LEU A 295 -27.61 -12.74 -13.51
C LEU A 295 -27.17 -14.21 -13.58
N ARG A 296 -25.88 -14.49 -13.66
CA ARG A 296 -25.38 -15.88 -13.65
C ARG A 296 -25.67 -16.60 -12.34
N GLU A 297 -25.58 -15.93 -11.20
CA GLU A 297 -25.94 -16.51 -9.90
C GLU A 297 -27.44 -16.71 -9.74
N GLU A 298 -28.27 -15.79 -10.25
CA GLU A 298 -29.73 -15.92 -10.20
C GLU A 298 -30.26 -17.03 -11.14
N PHE A 299 -29.60 -17.24 -12.28
CA PHE A 299 -29.95 -18.28 -13.26
C PHE A 299 -29.13 -19.57 -13.14
N ALA A 300 -28.22 -19.68 -12.16
CA ALA A 300 -27.57 -20.94 -11.84
C ALA A 300 -28.61 -21.87 -11.23
N LEU A 301 -29.21 -22.71 -12.09
CA LEU A 301 -30.09 -23.80 -11.67
C LEU A 301 -29.38 -24.60 -10.56
N PRO A 302 -30.08 -24.93 -9.45
CA PRO A 302 -29.50 -25.72 -8.38
C PRO A 302 -28.94 -27.01 -8.99
N THR A 303 -27.63 -27.20 -8.83
CA THR A 303 -26.94 -28.38 -9.34
C THR A 303 -27.67 -29.60 -8.79
N PRO A 304 -28.18 -30.52 -9.64
CA PRO A 304 -28.91 -31.67 -9.16
C PRO A 304 -28.00 -32.44 -8.20
N VAL A 305 -28.43 -32.53 -6.94
CA VAL A 305 -27.75 -33.30 -5.90
C VAL A 305 -27.64 -34.73 -6.43
N ALA A 306 -26.42 -35.15 -6.77
CA ALA A 306 -26.17 -36.51 -7.20
C ALA A 306 -26.60 -37.45 -6.06
N ALA A 307 -27.62 -38.26 -6.32
CA ALA A 307 -28.06 -39.28 -5.38
C ALA A 307 -26.91 -40.27 -5.10
N PRO A 308 -26.77 -40.75 -3.86
CA PRO A 308 -25.73 -41.73 -3.52
C PRO A 308 -25.98 -43.03 -4.28
N ILE A 309 -25.04 -43.40 -5.15
CA ILE A 309 -25.10 -44.65 -5.91
C ILE A 309 -24.63 -45.77 -4.99
N SER A 310 -25.55 -46.64 -4.59
CA SER A 310 -25.25 -47.91 -3.95
C SER A 310 -24.48 -48.81 -4.93
N THR A 311 -23.26 -49.16 -4.58
CA THR A 311 -22.44 -50.17 -5.27
C THR A 311 -22.96 -51.57 -4.98
N THR A 312 -23.43 -52.27 -6.02
CA THR A 312 -23.60 -53.74 -5.99
C THR A 312 -22.93 -54.38 -7.21
N SER A 313 -22.21 -55.45 -6.92
CA SER A 313 -21.36 -56.35 -7.70
C SER A 313 -21.97 -57.00 -8.98
N ALA A 314 -21.09 -57.28 -9.97
CA ALA A 314 -20.93 -58.51 -10.78
C ALA A 314 -21.00 -58.40 -12.33
N GLN A 315 -19.80 -58.40 -12.95
CA GLN A 315 -19.31 -59.00 -14.23
C GLN A 315 -20.10 -58.84 -15.57
N PRO A 316 -19.65 -59.41 -16.73
CA PRO A 316 -18.78 -58.72 -17.70
C PRO A 316 -19.31 -58.78 -19.17
N SER A 317 -19.01 -57.80 -20.04
CA SER A 317 -19.02 -58.06 -21.50
C SER A 317 -18.38 -56.96 -22.38
N MET A 318 -17.40 -57.42 -23.17
CA MET A 318 -16.96 -57.06 -24.53
C MET A 318 -17.26 -55.69 -25.20
N MET A 319 -16.15 -55.03 -25.59
CA MET A 319 -15.86 -54.41 -26.92
C MET A 319 -16.62 -53.11 -27.34
N PRO A 320 -16.08 -52.32 -28.30
CA PRO A 320 -15.55 -50.99 -28.01
C PRO A 320 -16.33 -49.86 -28.67
N ARG A 321 -16.16 -48.63 -28.18
CA ARG A 321 -16.42 -47.43 -28.99
C ARG A 321 -15.52 -46.27 -28.61
N THR A 322 -14.69 -45.91 -29.57
CA THR A 322 -13.97 -44.65 -29.73
C THR A 322 -14.89 -43.44 -29.58
N THR A 323 -14.56 -42.50 -28.71
CA THR A 323 -14.87 -41.07 -28.93
C THR A 323 -13.86 -40.20 -28.19
N SER A 324 -13.14 -39.41 -28.98
CA SER A 324 -12.16 -38.40 -28.60
C SER A 324 -12.75 -37.38 -27.63
N GLN A 325 -12.26 -37.34 -26.39
CA GLN A 325 -12.45 -36.21 -25.48
C GLN A 325 -11.45 -35.11 -25.83
N ALA A 326 -11.98 -33.96 -26.23
CA ALA A 326 -11.24 -32.71 -26.22
C ALA A 326 -11.06 -32.27 -24.76
N GLU A 327 -9.81 -32.21 -24.34
CA GLU A 327 -9.34 -31.75 -23.04
C GLU A 327 -9.59 -30.24 -22.92
N ILE A 328 -10.66 -29.86 -22.21
CA ILE A 328 -10.88 -28.46 -21.80
C ILE A 328 -10.12 -28.25 -20.49
N GLN A 329 -8.92 -27.70 -20.60
CA GLN A 329 -8.19 -27.11 -19.47
C GLN A 329 -8.97 -25.90 -18.92
N PRO A 330 -9.29 -25.84 -17.62
CA PRO A 330 -9.76 -24.60 -17.00
C PRO A 330 -8.55 -23.68 -16.76
N SER A 331 -8.45 -22.63 -17.59
CA SER A 331 -7.50 -21.55 -17.42
C SER A 331 -7.89 -20.64 -16.26
N SER A 332 -7.37 -20.90 -15.06
CA SER A 332 -7.43 -19.99 -13.92
C SER A 332 -6.37 -18.90 -14.07
N GLN A 333 -6.67 -17.84 -14.82
CA GLN A 333 -5.86 -16.63 -14.84
C GLN A 333 -6.29 -15.70 -13.70
N SER A 334 -5.57 -15.74 -12.59
CA SER A 334 -5.63 -14.68 -11.57
C SER A 334 -4.91 -13.44 -12.12
N LEU A 335 -5.67 -12.52 -12.72
CA LEU A 335 -5.18 -11.23 -13.20
C LEU A 335 -4.95 -10.28 -12.02
N THR A 336 -3.72 -10.23 -11.51
CA THR A 336 -3.25 -9.14 -10.67
C THR A 336 -3.12 -7.87 -11.51
N ARG A 337 -3.92 -6.84 -11.21
CA ARG A 337 -3.87 -5.52 -11.86
C ARG A 337 -2.49 -4.88 -11.65
N SER A 338 -1.86 -4.40 -12.72
CA SER A 338 -0.52 -3.78 -12.67
C SER A 338 -0.55 -2.43 -11.90
N PRO A 339 0.28 -2.25 -10.84
CA PRO A 339 0.37 -1.02 -10.04
C PRO A 339 1.05 0.19 -10.72
N SER A 340 1.29 0.15 -12.05
CA SER A 340 2.30 0.94 -12.76
C SER A 340 2.24 2.47 -12.63
N SER A 341 1.03 3.05 -12.58
CA SER A 341 0.89 4.50 -12.75
C SER A 341 1.36 5.33 -11.55
N PHE A 342 1.26 4.79 -10.33
CA PHE A 342 1.62 5.51 -9.11
C PHE A 342 3.15 5.56 -8.91
N PHE A 343 3.86 4.47 -9.22
CA PHE A 343 5.31 4.36 -9.01
C PHE A 343 6.12 5.19 -10.00
N ALA A 344 5.66 5.28 -11.25
CA ALA A 344 6.30 6.10 -12.28
C ALA A 344 6.29 7.60 -11.93
N GLU A 345 5.39 8.03 -11.04
CA GLU A 345 5.27 9.44 -10.62
C GLU A 345 6.20 9.77 -9.44
N THR A 346 6.48 8.83 -8.53
CA THR A 346 7.47 9.04 -7.46
C THR A 346 8.89 9.17 -8.01
N TYR A 347 9.28 8.31 -8.96
CA TYR A 347 10.60 8.39 -9.63
C TYR A 347 10.76 9.70 -10.42
N ARG A 348 9.71 10.11 -11.15
CA ARG A 348 9.68 11.40 -11.86
C ARG A 348 9.75 12.60 -10.92
N SER A 349 9.06 12.54 -9.78
CA SER A 349 9.05 13.62 -8.79
C SER A 349 10.40 13.80 -8.09
N ALA A 350 11.19 12.74 -7.97
CA ALA A 350 12.56 12.77 -7.45
C ALA A 350 13.61 13.14 -8.53
N GLY A 351 13.18 13.47 -9.75
CA GLY A 351 14.07 13.89 -10.85
C GLY A 351 14.78 12.75 -11.57
N PHE A 352 14.46 11.50 -11.25
CA PHE A 352 15.06 10.34 -11.91
C PHE A 352 14.34 10.07 -13.24
N ARG A 353 15.11 10.07 -14.33
CA ARG A 353 14.62 9.56 -15.61
C ARG A 353 14.66 8.05 -15.56
N GLU A 354 13.57 7.41 -15.99
CA GLU A 354 13.52 5.98 -16.19
C GLU A 354 14.41 5.66 -17.41
N GLU A 355 15.67 5.36 -17.13
CA GLU A 355 16.63 4.94 -18.15
C GLU A 355 16.43 3.46 -18.48
N SER A 356 16.62 3.10 -19.75
CA SER A 356 16.62 1.70 -20.16
C SER A 356 17.72 0.93 -19.41
N LEU A 357 17.38 -0.24 -18.86
CA LEU A 357 18.36 -1.19 -18.28
C LEU A 357 19.34 -1.72 -19.34
N VAL A 358 19.02 -1.58 -20.62
CA VAL A 358 19.83 -2.04 -21.76
C VAL A 358 20.26 -0.83 -22.58
N LEU A 359 21.56 -0.71 -22.84
CA LEU A 359 22.13 0.28 -23.76
C LEU A 359 21.81 -0.09 -25.22
N ALA A 360 21.99 0.85 -26.14
CA ALA A 360 21.72 0.62 -27.57
C ALA A 360 22.56 -0.51 -28.18
N ASN A 361 23.71 -0.83 -27.59
CA ASN A 361 24.59 -1.92 -28.01
C ASN A 361 24.25 -3.29 -27.35
N GLY A 362 23.19 -3.38 -26.54
CA GLY A 362 22.80 -4.60 -25.84
C GLY A 362 23.48 -4.82 -24.49
N GLU A 363 24.44 -3.99 -24.12
CA GLU A 363 25.11 -4.11 -22.82
C GLU A 363 24.22 -3.57 -21.67
N PRO A 364 24.38 -4.07 -20.44
CA PRO A 364 23.70 -3.53 -19.27
C PRO A 364 24.04 -2.05 -19.04
N ASN A 365 23.03 -1.21 -18.91
CA ASN A 365 23.21 0.18 -18.51
C ASN A 365 23.56 0.23 -17.01
N ARG A 366 24.80 0.58 -16.69
CA ARG A 366 25.28 0.70 -15.31
C ARG A 366 24.64 1.86 -14.53
N GLN A 367 24.05 2.83 -15.22
CA GLN A 367 23.43 4.01 -14.59
C GLN A 367 21.93 3.87 -14.39
N ALA A 368 21.30 2.87 -15.01
CA ALA A 368 19.84 2.70 -14.96
C ALA A 368 19.35 2.15 -13.62
N TYR A 369 18.49 2.89 -12.94
CA TYR A 369 17.81 2.43 -11.75
C TYR A 369 16.73 1.39 -12.08
N TYR A 370 16.55 0.41 -11.22
CA TYR A 370 15.48 -0.57 -11.36
C TYR A 370 14.13 0.05 -10.99
N SER A 371 13.14 -0.13 -11.85
CA SER A 371 11.76 0.29 -11.56
C SER A 371 11.06 -0.69 -10.61
N ALA A 372 9.96 -0.24 -10.01
CA ALA A 372 9.13 -1.07 -9.12
C ALA A 372 8.65 -2.37 -9.79
N GLU A 373 8.25 -2.27 -11.05
CA GLU A 373 7.79 -3.40 -11.87
C GLU A 373 8.91 -4.38 -12.17
N GLN A 374 10.11 -3.88 -12.46
CA GLN A 374 11.28 -4.72 -12.73
C GLN A 374 11.68 -5.49 -11.46
N VAL A 375 11.77 -4.83 -10.31
CA VAL A 375 12.08 -5.48 -9.02
C VAL A 375 11.04 -6.55 -8.70
N HIS A 376 9.75 -6.22 -8.81
CA HIS A 376 8.67 -7.17 -8.55
C HIS A 376 8.72 -8.37 -9.51
N SER A 377 8.87 -8.13 -10.82
CA SER A 377 8.91 -9.19 -11.83
C SER A 377 10.11 -10.11 -11.64
N LEU A 378 11.27 -9.57 -11.28
CA LEU A 378 12.46 -10.37 -11.00
C LEU A 378 12.30 -11.23 -9.74
N LEU A 379 11.75 -10.66 -8.66
CA LEU A 379 11.43 -11.44 -7.45
C LEU A 379 10.41 -12.53 -7.75
N ALA A 380 9.32 -12.21 -8.46
CA ALA A 380 8.30 -13.18 -8.84
C ALA A 380 8.88 -14.33 -9.68
N ASN A 381 9.73 -14.03 -10.66
CA ASN A 381 10.39 -15.05 -11.49
C ASN A 381 11.36 -15.92 -10.68
N LYS A 382 12.19 -15.31 -9.83
CA LYS A 382 13.22 -16.04 -9.05
C LYS A 382 12.64 -16.88 -7.93
N LEU A 383 11.60 -16.39 -7.26
CA LEU A 383 10.97 -17.08 -6.13
C LEU A 383 9.96 -18.14 -6.62
N GLY A 384 9.47 -17.98 -7.84
CA GLY A 384 8.50 -18.88 -8.47
C GLY A 384 7.12 -18.84 -7.79
N ARG A 385 6.23 -19.75 -8.20
CA ARG A 385 4.93 -19.97 -7.55
C ARG A 385 5.08 -20.91 -6.36
N LYS A 386 5.97 -20.60 -5.41
CA LYS A 386 5.99 -21.33 -4.14
C LYS A 386 4.73 -20.96 -3.37
N ASN A 387 3.93 -21.96 -3.00
CA ASN A 387 2.62 -21.78 -2.35
C ASN A 387 2.67 -20.93 -1.07
N ASN A 388 3.85 -20.81 -0.47
CA ASN A 388 4.05 -20.17 0.83
C ASN A 388 4.79 -18.82 0.73
N VAL A 389 4.96 -18.27 -0.48
CA VAL A 389 5.62 -16.98 -0.69
C VAL A 389 4.63 -15.97 -1.26
N HIS A 390 4.31 -14.96 -0.45
CA HIS A 390 3.50 -13.82 -0.81
C HIS A 390 4.40 -12.64 -1.12
N LEU A 391 4.44 -12.25 -2.38
CA LEU A 391 5.17 -11.06 -2.81
C LEU A 391 4.19 -9.88 -2.90
N LEU A 392 4.42 -8.83 -2.09
CA LEU A 392 3.70 -7.58 -2.27
C LEU A 392 4.27 -6.80 -3.45
N ALA A 393 3.40 -6.04 -4.10
CA ALA A 393 3.84 -4.98 -5.00
C ALA A 393 4.86 -4.10 -4.27
N ALA A 394 5.90 -3.69 -5.00
CA ALA A 394 6.91 -2.81 -4.46
C ALA A 394 6.26 -1.56 -3.87
N TRP A 395 6.64 -1.18 -2.66
CA TRP A 395 6.09 -0.03 -1.95
C TRP A 395 7.05 1.15 -2.03
N SER A 396 6.53 2.37 -2.01
CA SER A 396 7.36 3.58 -2.05
C SER A 396 7.15 4.43 -0.80
N TYR A 397 8.24 4.62 -0.05
CA TYR A 397 8.28 5.45 1.15
C TYR A 397 8.45 6.91 0.75
N CYS A 398 7.33 7.60 0.52
CA CYS A 398 7.36 9.02 0.14
C CYS A 398 6.69 9.94 1.17
N LYS A 399 5.61 9.51 1.86
CA LYS A 399 4.81 10.34 2.80
C LYS A 399 3.94 9.50 3.76
N ALA A 400 3.42 10.08 4.84
CA ALA A 400 2.53 9.44 5.84
C ALA A 400 1.30 8.66 5.28
N PRO A 401 0.63 9.08 4.19
CA PRO A 401 -0.44 8.28 3.59
C PRO A 401 0.04 6.91 3.09
N SER A 402 1.30 6.80 2.65
CA SER A 402 1.85 5.53 2.19
C SER A 402 2.11 4.56 3.35
N GLU A 403 2.37 5.05 4.56
CA GLU A 403 2.58 4.23 5.77
C GLU A 403 1.30 3.51 6.20
N ARG A 404 0.13 4.18 6.12
CA ARG A 404 -1.17 3.55 6.43
C ARG A 404 -1.51 2.43 5.46
N THR A 405 -1.34 2.67 4.16
CA THR A 405 -1.59 1.66 3.12
C THR A 405 -0.63 0.47 3.28
N PHE A 406 0.65 0.73 3.56
CA PHE A 406 1.62 -0.32 3.86
C PHE A 406 1.20 -1.16 5.07
N LYS A 407 0.86 -0.50 6.19
CA LYS A 407 0.38 -1.17 7.39
C LYS A 407 -0.88 -2.00 7.11
N ALA A 408 -1.83 -1.47 6.34
CA ALA A 408 -3.04 -2.20 5.95
C ALA A 408 -2.74 -3.46 5.12
N HIS A 409 -1.80 -3.41 4.18
CA HIS A 409 -1.40 -4.59 3.40
C HIS A 409 -0.72 -5.66 4.27
N VAL A 410 0.17 -5.25 5.18
CA VAL A 410 0.79 -6.16 6.14
C VAL A 410 -0.28 -6.77 7.04
N LEU A 411 -1.15 -5.96 7.65
CA LEU A 411 -2.24 -6.44 8.50
C LEU A 411 -3.18 -7.41 7.77
N ASN A 412 -3.50 -7.13 6.50
CA ASN A 412 -4.34 -8.02 5.70
C ASN A 412 -3.63 -9.36 5.43
N PHE A 413 -2.32 -9.36 5.19
CA PHE A 413 -1.57 -10.61 5.06
C PHE A 413 -1.58 -11.40 6.38
N LEU A 414 -1.23 -10.74 7.50
CA LEU A 414 -1.19 -11.37 8.81
C LEU A 414 -2.58 -11.88 9.25
N GLY A 415 -3.64 -11.12 9.02
CA GLY A 415 -5.00 -11.50 9.41
C GLY A 415 -5.60 -12.67 8.60
N ASN A 416 -5.07 -12.95 7.41
CA ASN A 416 -5.51 -14.09 6.58
C ASN A 416 -4.56 -15.30 6.68
N HIS A 417 -3.51 -15.21 7.50
CA HIS A 417 -2.51 -16.26 7.64
C HIS A 417 -2.95 -17.30 8.67
N GLU A 418 -2.93 -18.59 8.28
CA GLU A 418 -3.17 -19.68 9.22
C GLU A 418 -1.91 -19.94 10.07
N PRO A 419 -1.98 -19.92 11.41
CA PRO A 419 -0.81 -20.00 12.30
C PRO A 419 0.14 -21.18 12.05
N ASN A 420 -0.38 -22.31 11.58
CA ASN A 420 0.37 -23.55 11.38
C ASN A 420 0.96 -23.72 9.98
N ASN A 421 0.67 -22.82 9.04
CA ASN A 421 1.21 -22.90 7.69
C ASN A 421 2.37 -21.90 7.57
N PRO A 422 3.63 -22.33 7.39
CA PRO A 422 4.74 -21.39 7.29
C PRO A 422 4.56 -20.51 6.05
N ALA A 423 4.45 -19.20 6.24
CA ALA A 423 4.37 -18.26 5.13
C ALA A 423 5.46 -17.18 5.19
N HIS A 424 5.87 -16.76 4.00
CA HIS A 424 6.80 -15.68 3.78
C HIS A 424 6.09 -14.52 3.10
N LEU A 425 6.09 -13.35 3.73
CA LEU A 425 5.69 -12.11 3.08
C LEU A 425 6.94 -11.32 2.70
N ILE A 426 7.05 -10.97 1.43
CA ILE A 426 8.18 -10.21 0.89
C ILE A 426 7.68 -8.86 0.44
N VAL A 427 8.33 -7.81 0.93
CA VAL A 427 8.00 -6.42 0.63
C VAL A 427 9.24 -5.70 0.10
N PRO A 428 9.33 -5.46 -1.22
CA PRO A 428 10.31 -4.52 -1.76
C PRO A 428 9.87 -3.09 -1.44
N ILE A 429 10.80 -2.25 -0.99
CA ILE A 429 10.52 -0.88 -0.53
C ILE A 429 11.51 0.10 -1.17
N CYS A 430 11.02 1.11 -1.87
CA CYS A 430 11.82 2.19 -2.44
C CYS A 430 11.76 3.42 -1.52
N ILE A 431 12.90 3.88 -1.03
CA ILE A 431 13.05 5.01 -0.12
C ILE A 431 14.06 5.98 -0.72
N ASN A 432 13.65 7.18 -1.11
CA ASN A 432 14.54 8.17 -1.72
C ASN A 432 15.39 7.58 -2.87
N SER A 433 14.76 6.83 -3.78
CA SER A 433 15.41 6.12 -4.90
C SER A 433 16.38 5.01 -4.52
N HIS A 434 16.39 4.59 -3.26
CA HIS A 434 17.13 3.44 -2.77
C HIS A 434 16.20 2.27 -2.48
N TRP A 435 16.56 1.08 -2.95
CA TRP A 435 15.78 -0.14 -2.74
C TRP A 435 16.26 -0.87 -1.49
N VAL A 436 15.33 -1.06 -0.55
CA VAL A 436 15.46 -1.94 0.61
C VAL A 436 14.34 -2.97 0.57
N GLY A 437 14.40 -3.99 1.40
CA GLY A 437 13.30 -4.94 1.49
C GLY A 437 13.14 -5.54 2.85
N VAL A 438 11.97 -6.12 3.06
CA VAL A 438 11.64 -6.85 4.27
C VAL A 438 11.05 -8.19 3.89
N LYS A 439 11.49 -9.24 4.58
CA LYS A 439 10.86 -10.54 4.60
C LYS A 439 10.31 -10.78 6.00
N LEU A 440 9.02 -11.05 6.07
CA LEU A 440 8.37 -11.56 7.26
C LEU A 440 8.19 -13.05 7.10
N CYS A 441 8.56 -13.82 8.11
CA CYS A 441 8.33 -15.26 8.15
C CYS A 441 7.60 -15.59 9.44
N ILE A 442 6.48 -16.28 9.32
CA ILE A 442 5.64 -16.69 10.44
C ILE A 442 5.76 -18.21 10.55
N LEU A 443 6.14 -18.69 11.73
CA LEU A 443 6.27 -20.12 12.03
C LEU A 443 5.78 -20.38 13.45
N GLY A 444 4.58 -20.95 13.58
CA GLY A 444 3.94 -21.12 14.88
C GLY A 444 3.73 -19.76 15.55
N ASP A 445 4.27 -19.61 16.76
CA ASP A 445 4.18 -18.40 17.58
C ASP A 445 5.41 -17.46 17.43
N GLU A 446 6.26 -17.71 16.43
CA GLU A 446 7.41 -16.87 16.11
C GLU A 446 7.19 -16.10 14.80
N VAL A 447 7.50 -14.80 14.83
CA VAL A 447 7.59 -13.94 13.65
C VAL A 447 9.03 -13.46 13.51
N SER A 448 9.70 -13.88 12.44
CA SER A 448 11.02 -13.35 12.09
C SER A 448 10.92 -12.28 11.02
N ILE A 449 11.58 -11.15 11.27
CA ILE A 449 11.65 -9.99 10.37
C ILE A 449 13.08 -9.84 9.87
N ASN A 450 13.30 -10.18 8.60
CA ASN A 450 14.60 -9.99 7.94
C ASN A 450 14.58 -8.69 7.13
N TYR A 451 15.52 -7.80 7.42
CA TYR A 451 15.74 -6.55 6.70
C TYR A 451 16.91 -6.67 5.71
N TYR A 452 16.69 -6.24 4.48
CA TYR A 452 17.67 -6.29 3.39
C TYR A 452 18.00 -4.87 2.95
N ASP A 453 19.27 -4.51 3.07
CA ASP A 453 19.76 -3.22 2.60
C ASP A 453 21.15 -3.41 1.99
N SER A 454 21.22 -3.25 0.66
CA SER A 454 22.46 -3.38 -0.11
C SER A 454 23.42 -2.20 0.10
N VAL A 455 22.97 -1.12 0.75
CA VAL A 455 23.79 0.00 1.23
C VAL A 455 24.00 -0.13 2.72
N LYS A 456 25.23 0.03 3.20
CA LYS A 456 25.47 0.06 4.63
C LYS A 456 24.85 1.34 5.22
N ASN A 457 24.06 1.17 6.28
CA ASN A 457 23.67 2.24 7.20
C ASN A 457 22.60 3.24 6.68
N SER A 458 21.47 2.73 6.15
CA SER A 458 20.31 3.57 5.85
C SER A 458 19.58 4.04 7.11
N ALA A 459 19.44 5.36 7.28
CA ALA A 459 18.61 5.98 8.32
C ALA A 459 17.12 5.57 8.25
N ALA A 460 16.67 4.99 7.13
CA ALA A 460 15.29 4.58 6.94
C ALA A 460 14.95 3.22 7.58
N LYS A 461 15.97 2.45 7.98
CA LYS A 461 15.80 1.12 8.58
C LYS A 461 14.90 1.15 9.82
N ASP A 462 15.22 2.02 10.78
CA ASP A 462 14.51 2.05 12.07
C ASP A 462 13.03 2.37 11.89
N ARG A 463 12.72 3.27 10.96
CA ARG A 463 11.33 3.66 10.67
C ARG A 463 10.55 2.54 10.01
N VAL A 464 11.12 1.88 9.00
CA VAL A 464 10.47 0.74 8.32
C VAL A 464 10.24 -0.39 9.30
N LEU A 465 11.26 -0.76 10.08
CA LEU A 465 11.15 -1.82 11.08
C LEU A 465 10.12 -1.49 12.15
N HIS A 466 10.04 -0.24 12.60
CA HIS A 466 9.02 0.20 13.55
C HIS A 466 7.60 0.02 13.00
N LEU A 467 7.32 0.44 11.76
CA LEU A 467 6.00 0.26 11.13
C LEU A 467 5.59 -1.21 11.04
N ILE A 468 6.55 -2.08 10.73
CA ILE A 468 6.29 -3.51 10.60
C ILE A 468 6.07 -4.16 11.96
N LYS A 469 6.88 -3.81 12.96
CA LYS A 469 6.66 -4.25 14.35
C LYS A 469 5.28 -3.85 14.85
N GLU A 470 4.87 -2.61 14.61
CA GLU A 470 3.52 -2.17 14.99
C GLU A 470 2.43 -2.97 14.28
N ALA A 471 2.62 -3.35 13.01
CA ALA A 471 1.66 -4.17 12.28
C ALA A 471 1.60 -5.61 12.83
N VAL A 472 2.77 -6.19 13.13
CA VAL A 472 2.88 -7.54 13.71
C VAL A 472 2.23 -7.58 15.10
N HIS A 473 2.59 -6.66 16.00
CA HIS A 473 2.03 -6.63 17.37
C HIS A 473 0.53 -6.30 17.41
N ALA A 474 -0.03 -5.69 16.37
CA ALA A 474 -1.47 -5.44 16.29
C ALA A 474 -2.30 -6.72 16.04
N ILE A 475 -1.70 -7.77 15.47
CA ILE A 475 -2.36 -9.06 15.19
C ILE A 475 -1.84 -10.16 16.11
N TYR A 476 -0.53 -10.16 16.37
CA TYR A 476 0.20 -11.16 17.11
C TYR A 476 0.89 -10.54 18.33
N ALA A 477 0.09 -10.01 19.26
CA ALA A 477 0.60 -9.29 20.44
C ALA A 477 1.55 -10.15 21.29
N ASP A 478 1.28 -11.46 21.38
CA ASP A 478 1.99 -12.41 22.24
C ASP A 478 3.12 -13.17 21.52
N TYR A 479 3.31 -12.97 20.21
CA TYR A 479 4.30 -13.71 19.44
C TYR A 479 5.71 -13.19 19.71
N GLN A 480 6.69 -14.09 19.66
CA GLN A 480 8.08 -13.70 19.71
C GLN A 480 8.50 -13.09 18.37
N VAL A 481 8.97 -11.84 18.40
CA VAL A 481 9.41 -11.13 17.19
C VAL A 481 10.94 -11.06 17.15
N SER A 482 11.55 -11.81 16.25
CA SER A 482 13.00 -11.77 16.00
C SER A 482 13.32 -10.83 14.83
N LEU A 483 14.42 -10.09 14.94
CA LEU A 483 14.87 -9.15 13.89
C LEU A 483 16.29 -9.44 13.48
N ALA A 484 16.51 -9.55 12.18
CA ALA A 484 17.84 -9.78 11.62
C ALA A 484 18.09 -8.88 10.41
N ASP A 485 19.30 -8.31 10.34
CA ASP A 485 19.81 -7.75 9.11
C ASP A 485 20.41 -8.86 8.25
N LYS A 486 19.84 -9.08 7.07
CA LYS A 486 20.28 -10.12 6.14
C LYS A 486 20.74 -9.46 4.85
N THR A 487 22.02 -9.10 4.78
CA THR A 487 22.62 -8.58 3.54
C THR A 487 23.79 -9.46 3.15
N TYR A 488 23.60 -10.27 2.10
CA TYR A 488 24.61 -11.19 1.60
C TYR A 488 25.55 -10.51 0.60
N TYR A 489 25.01 -9.56 -0.16
CA TYR A 489 25.69 -8.80 -1.18
C TYR A 489 25.46 -7.30 -0.96
N PHE A 490 26.56 -6.56 -0.87
CA PHE A 490 26.57 -5.11 -0.85
C PHE A 490 26.77 -4.58 -2.26
N GLN A 491 26.08 -3.49 -2.60
CA GLN A 491 26.27 -2.85 -3.88
C GLN A 491 27.65 -2.18 -3.97
N ASP A 492 28.24 -2.19 -5.16
CA ASP A 492 29.51 -1.54 -5.46
C ASP A 492 29.36 -0.28 -6.34
N ASP A 493 28.13 0.08 -6.72
CA ASP A 493 27.77 1.30 -7.45
C ASP A 493 26.54 1.99 -6.82
N SER A 494 26.14 3.14 -7.38
CA SER A 494 25.02 3.95 -6.87
C SER A 494 23.64 3.59 -7.45
N ALA A 495 23.57 2.69 -8.43
CA ALA A 495 22.35 2.44 -9.22
C ALA A 495 21.83 0.99 -9.12
N SER A 496 22.61 0.09 -8.51
CA SER A 496 22.30 -1.35 -8.48
C SER A 496 21.54 -1.80 -7.23
N CYS A 497 21.07 -0.88 -6.37
CA CYS A 497 20.41 -1.23 -5.12
C CYS A 497 19.25 -2.22 -5.31
N GLY A 498 18.44 -2.02 -6.35
CA GLY A 498 17.33 -2.91 -6.72
C GLY A 498 17.82 -4.28 -7.21
N ALA A 499 18.92 -4.33 -7.95
CA ALA A 499 19.51 -5.56 -8.45
C ALA A 499 20.04 -6.42 -7.29
N TYR A 500 20.78 -5.80 -6.36
CA TYR A 500 21.29 -6.45 -5.17
C TYR A 500 20.19 -6.86 -4.19
N LEU A 501 19.13 -6.06 -4.06
CA LEU A 501 17.97 -6.39 -3.23
C LEU A 501 17.32 -7.70 -3.68
N VAL A 502 17.07 -7.83 -4.98
CA VAL A 502 16.48 -9.03 -5.59
C VAL A 502 17.29 -10.27 -5.25
N GLU A 503 18.61 -10.22 -5.44
CA GLU A 503 19.48 -11.38 -5.18
C GLU A 503 19.62 -11.68 -3.68
N ASN A 504 19.66 -10.66 -2.82
CA ASN A 504 19.72 -10.86 -1.37
C ASN A 504 18.47 -11.58 -0.84
N ILE A 505 17.28 -11.16 -1.27
CA ILE A 505 16.01 -11.80 -0.90
C ILE A 505 15.93 -13.21 -1.49
N ALA A 506 16.20 -13.37 -2.79
CA ALA A 506 16.14 -14.67 -3.45
C ALA A 506 17.09 -15.68 -2.81
N LYS A 507 18.31 -15.25 -2.46
CA LYS A 507 19.29 -16.09 -1.76
C LYS A 507 18.78 -16.56 -0.40
N ASP A 508 18.20 -15.65 0.37
CA ASP A 508 17.65 -15.95 1.70
C ASP A 508 16.47 -16.92 1.64
N VAL A 509 15.53 -16.69 0.71
CA VAL A 509 14.31 -17.52 0.59
C VAL A 509 14.61 -18.88 -0.04
N LEU A 510 15.58 -18.96 -0.95
CA LEU A 510 15.95 -20.22 -1.59
C LEU A 510 17.01 -21.01 -0.81
N GLY A 511 17.59 -20.45 0.26
CA GLY A 511 18.62 -21.12 1.05
C GLY A 511 19.89 -21.46 0.27
N THR A 512 20.19 -20.70 -0.80
CA THR A 512 21.29 -21.04 -1.71
C THR A 512 22.60 -20.38 -1.28
N ILE A 513 23.70 -21.13 -1.28
CA ILE A 513 25.04 -20.56 -1.15
C ILE A 513 25.47 -20.05 -2.53
N GLY A 514 24.92 -18.90 -2.93
CA GLY A 514 25.21 -18.30 -4.23
C GLY A 514 26.64 -17.79 -4.35
N LYS A 515 27.24 -18.00 -5.54
CA LYS A 515 28.48 -17.32 -5.98
C LYS A 515 28.25 -15.81 -6.01
N LYS A 516 29.22 -15.03 -5.54
CA LYS A 516 29.19 -13.57 -5.68
C LYS A 516 29.36 -13.21 -7.16
N TYR A 517 28.39 -12.51 -7.72
CA TYR A 517 28.46 -11.99 -9.09
C TYR A 517 29.01 -10.56 -9.08
N SER A 518 29.65 -10.16 -10.19
CA SER A 518 29.86 -8.74 -10.46
C SER A 518 28.52 -8.06 -10.75
N THR A 519 28.44 -6.75 -10.51
CA THR A 519 27.24 -5.95 -10.84
C THR A 519 26.82 -6.09 -12.29
N GLN A 520 27.78 -6.08 -13.23
CA GLN A 520 27.47 -6.24 -14.65
C GLN A 520 26.88 -7.61 -14.95
N THR A 521 27.47 -8.68 -14.42
CA THR A 521 26.94 -10.05 -14.60
C THR A 521 25.54 -10.20 -14.00
N LEU A 522 25.30 -9.59 -12.83
CA LEU A 522 24.00 -9.64 -12.16
C LEU A 522 22.94 -8.89 -12.98
N ARG A 523 23.25 -7.68 -13.45
CA ARG A 523 22.35 -6.91 -14.32
C ARG A 523 22.05 -7.62 -15.64
N GLN A 524 23.07 -8.22 -16.26
CA GLN A 524 22.91 -9.01 -17.48
C GLN A 524 21.89 -10.14 -17.29
N LYS A 525 22.03 -10.91 -16.20
CA LYS A 525 21.06 -11.97 -15.84
C LYS A 525 19.65 -11.43 -15.63
N HIS A 526 19.51 -10.27 -15.01
CA HIS A 526 18.19 -9.65 -14.81
C HIS A 526 17.56 -9.21 -16.13
N ILE A 527 18.34 -8.64 -17.05
CA ILE A 527 17.89 -8.26 -18.40
C ILE A 527 17.37 -9.49 -19.14
N GLU A 528 18.09 -10.62 -19.06
CA GLU A 528 17.69 -11.90 -19.64
C GLU A 528 16.37 -12.41 -19.04
N ILE A 529 16.22 -12.40 -17.71
CA ILE A 529 14.98 -12.81 -17.03
C ILE A 529 13.79 -11.93 -17.42
N LEU A 530 14.01 -10.62 -17.59
CA LEU A 530 12.97 -9.67 -17.99
C LEU A 530 12.65 -9.74 -19.49
N GLY A 531 13.41 -10.49 -20.29
CA GLY A 531 13.24 -10.56 -21.74
C GLY A 531 13.50 -9.22 -22.45
N LEU A 532 14.32 -8.34 -21.86
CA LEU A 532 14.62 -7.04 -22.44
C LEU A 532 15.68 -7.20 -23.53
N GLN A 533 15.34 -6.83 -24.77
CA GLN A 533 16.29 -6.75 -25.87
C GLN A 533 16.70 -5.28 -26.10
N ALA A 534 17.92 -5.07 -26.60
CA ALA A 534 18.29 -3.75 -27.11
C ALA A 534 17.21 -3.32 -28.12
N ALA A 535 16.69 -2.11 -27.97
CA ALA A 535 15.90 -1.51 -29.01
C ALA A 535 16.77 -1.54 -30.28
N GLN A 536 16.42 -2.40 -31.24
CA GLN A 536 17.07 -2.40 -32.54
C GLN A 536 16.87 -0.99 -33.06
N SER A 537 17.94 -0.18 -33.05
CA SER A 537 17.92 1.11 -33.74
C SER A 537 17.39 0.80 -35.13
N PRO A 538 16.29 1.45 -35.58
CA PRO A 538 15.73 1.17 -36.89
C PRO A 538 16.81 1.49 -37.92
N SER A 539 17.52 0.45 -38.34
CA SER A 539 18.64 0.55 -39.23
C SER A 539 18.12 0.92 -40.60
N GLY A 540 18.39 2.15 -41.02
CA GLY A 540 18.56 2.47 -42.43
C GLY A 540 17.29 2.79 -43.22
N LYS A 541 16.64 3.91 -42.93
CA LYS A 541 16.35 4.82 -44.04
C LYS A 541 17.56 5.72 -44.22
N ARG A 542 18.44 5.33 -45.15
CA ARG A 542 19.38 6.24 -45.81
C ARG A 542 18.55 7.44 -46.28
N LEU A 543 18.61 8.56 -45.57
CA LEU A 543 18.46 9.85 -46.21
C LEU A 543 19.59 9.89 -47.23
N ARG A 544 19.22 9.75 -48.51
CA ARG A 544 20.13 10.05 -49.61
C ARG A 544 20.70 11.44 -49.34
N GLU A 545 22.01 11.52 -49.40
CA GLU A 545 22.73 12.76 -49.65
C GLU A 545 22.06 13.43 -50.87
N GLU A 546 21.20 14.42 -50.62
CA GLU A 546 21.01 15.48 -51.60
C GLU A 546 22.26 16.35 -51.51
N GLU A 547 23.08 16.24 -52.55
CA GLU A 547 24.16 17.15 -52.87
C GLU A 547 23.67 18.60 -52.74
N MET A 548 24.08 19.28 -51.67
CA MET A 548 24.03 20.74 -51.65
C MET A 548 25.20 21.27 -52.49
N PRO A 549 24.95 22.09 -53.53
CA PRO A 549 26.01 22.69 -54.32
C PRO A 549 26.78 23.73 -53.50
N PRO A 550 28.07 23.92 -53.78
CA PRO A 550 28.93 24.82 -53.00
C PRO A 550 28.46 26.27 -53.16
N GLN A 551 28.01 26.86 -52.06
CA GLN A 551 27.74 28.30 -52.02
C GLN A 551 29.06 29.07 -52.00
N ASN A 552 29.30 29.77 -53.10
CA ASN A 552 30.31 30.79 -53.29
C ASN A 552 30.28 31.83 -52.16
N ILE A 553 31.30 31.83 -51.30
CA ILE A 553 31.62 32.96 -50.42
C ILE A 553 32.24 34.06 -51.28
N ARG A 554 31.39 34.98 -51.79
CA ARG A 554 31.85 36.25 -52.34
C ARG A 554 32.20 37.20 -51.20
N LYS A 555 33.50 37.50 -51.10
CA LYS A 555 34.05 38.71 -50.47
C LYS A 555 33.27 39.96 -50.94
N ARG A 556 32.81 40.79 -49.99
CA ARG A 556 32.58 42.22 -50.22
C ARG A 556 33.32 43.01 -49.14
N LEU A 557 34.42 43.60 -49.58
CA LEU A 557 35.04 44.80 -49.02
C LEU A 557 34.21 46.02 -49.46
N SER A 558 33.84 46.88 -48.51
CA SER A 558 33.79 48.35 -48.63
C SER A 558 33.27 48.87 -47.28
N LEU A 559 34.13 49.33 -46.37
CA LEU A 559 34.59 50.72 -46.22
C LEU A 559 33.44 51.69 -45.89
N GLN A 560 33.57 52.34 -44.73
CA GLN A 560 33.36 53.78 -44.45
C GLN A 560 33.77 54.02 -42.98
N GLY A 561 34.56 55.03 -42.60
CA GLY A 561 34.99 56.19 -43.36
C GLY A 561 33.86 57.15 -43.61
#